data_AF-A0A957CTL8-F1
#
_entry.id   AF-A0A957CTL8-F1
#
_cell.length_a   1.000
_cell.length_b   1.000
_cell.length_c   1.000
_cell.angle_alpha   90.00
_cell.angle_beta   90.00
_cell.angle_gamma   90.00
#
_symmetry.space_group_name_H-M   'P 1'
#
loop_
_entity.id
_entity.type
_entity.pdbx_description
1 polymer ?
#
loop_
_entity_poly.entity_id
_entity_poly.type
_entity_poly.pdbx_seq_one_letter_code
_entity_poly.pdbx_strand_id
1 'polypeptide(L)' 'MKKIASLLLITLILILTTLSAVADFSYTVQPGDTLFSIARRYDTTVSAIAGINSLVNPNIIYVGQVLLIP' A
#
# COMPACT_ATOMS: atom_id res chain seq x y z
N MET A 1 34.84 -22.78 -0.91
CA MET A 1 34.04 -22.22 -2.02
C MET A 1 32.52 -22.22 -1.75
N LYS A 2 31.91 -23.30 -1.20
CA LYS A 2 30.45 -23.40 -1.00
C LYS A 2 29.83 -22.39 0.01
N LYS A 3 30.57 -21.97 1.05
CA LYS A 3 30.07 -21.05 2.09
C LYS A 3 29.91 -19.59 1.64
N ILE A 4 30.78 -19.13 0.72
CA ILE A 4 30.77 -17.74 0.22
C ILE A 4 29.58 -17.52 -0.74
N ALA A 5 29.29 -18.50 -1.60
CA ALA A 5 28.13 -18.47 -2.49
C ALA A 5 26.80 -18.49 -1.72
N SER A 6 26.72 -19.22 -0.60
CA SER A 6 25.53 -19.24 0.26
C SER A 6 25.32 -17.92 1.01
N LEU A 7 26.38 -17.25 1.45
CA LEU A 7 26.27 -15.99 2.18
C LEU A 7 25.83 -14.85 1.24
N LEU A 8 26.35 -14.81 0.01
CA LEU A 8 25.93 -13.87 -1.04
C LEU A 8 24.45 -14.05 -1.42
N LEU A 9 23.98 -15.30 -1.50
CA LEU A 9 22.58 -15.61 -1.79
C LEU A 9 21.65 -15.17 -0.64
N ILE A 10 22.04 -15.43 0.61
CA ILE A 10 21.27 -15.02 1.80
C ILE A 10 21.21 -13.48 1.90
N THR A 11 22.32 -12.79 1.65
CA THR A 11 22.33 -11.31 1.64
C THR A 11 21.51 -10.73 0.50
N LEU A 12 21.48 -11.37 -0.68
CA LEU A 12 20.67 -10.93 -1.81
C LEU A 12 19.16 -11.13 -1.56
N ILE A 13 18.78 -12.24 -0.91
CA ILE A 13 17.39 -12.49 -0.48
C ILE A 13 16.97 -11.48 0.59
N LEU A 14 17.85 -11.15 1.55
CA LEU A 14 17.53 -10.19 2.62
C LEU A 14 17.32 -8.76 2.10
N ILE A 15 18.11 -8.33 1.10
CA ILE A 15 17.96 -7.02 0.44
C ILE A 15 16.67 -6.97 -0.41
N LEU A 16 16.21 -8.10 -0.94
CA LEU A 16 14.95 -8.17 -1.67
C LEU A 16 13.72 -8.12 -0.73
N THR A 17 13.86 -8.60 0.52
CA THR A 17 12.76 -8.60 1.50
C THR A 17 12.54 -7.28 2.23
N THR A 18 13.48 -6.34 2.19
CA THR A 18 13.38 -5.05 2.92
C THR A 18 12.75 -3.91 2.10
N LEU A 19 12.39 -4.13 0.83
CA LEU A 19 11.82 -3.09 -0.04
C LEU A 19 10.30 -2.88 0.09
N SER A 20 9.61 -3.65 0.93
CA SER A 20 8.15 -3.59 1.07
C SER A 20 7.70 -3.13 2.46
N ALA A 21 8.38 -2.16 3.05
CA ALA A 21 7.82 -1.36 4.13
C ALA A 21 7.17 -0.12 3.50
N VAL A 22 6.08 -0.31 2.75
CA VAL A 22 5.23 0.84 2.42
C VAL A 22 4.54 1.22 3.72
N ALA A 23 4.97 2.34 4.30
CA ALA A 23 4.31 2.90 5.45
C ALA A 23 2.95 3.42 4.99
N ASP A 24 1.87 2.84 5.51
CA ASP A 24 0.52 3.34 5.29
C ASP A 24 0.47 4.82 5.70
N PHE A 25 -0.10 5.67 4.87
CA PHE A 25 -0.29 7.09 5.20
C PHE A 25 -1.77 7.47 5.21
N SER A 26 -2.11 8.47 6.03
CA SER A 26 -3.48 8.96 6.16
C SER A 26 -3.80 10.02 5.10
N TYR A 27 -4.90 9.83 4.37
CA TYR A 27 -5.44 10.77 3.40
C TYR A 27 -6.85 11.20 3.79
N THR A 28 -7.09 12.51 3.85
CA THR A 28 -8.44 13.06 4.05
C THR A 28 -9.10 13.27 2.70
N VAL A 29 -10.21 12.58 2.46
CA VAL A 29 -11.01 12.64 1.22
C VAL A 29 -11.44 14.08 0.94
N GLN A 30 -11.19 14.55 -0.28
CA GLN A 30 -11.53 15.89 -0.77
C GLN A 30 -12.78 15.86 -1.66
N PRO A 31 -13.45 17.01 -1.86
CA PRO A 31 -14.55 17.10 -2.81
C PRO A 31 -14.14 16.63 -4.22
N GLY A 32 -14.92 15.72 -4.78
CA GLY A 32 -14.67 15.14 -6.11
C GLY A 32 -13.77 13.91 -6.14
N ASP A 33 -13.22 13.48 -4.99
CA ASP A 33 -12.49 12.22 -4.92
C ASP A 33 -13.42 11.01 -5.06
N THR A 34 -12.87 9.96 -5.69
CA THR A 34 -13.41 8.60 -5.67
C THR A 34 -12.31 7.66 -5.16
N LEU A 35 -12.68 6.48 -4.66
CA LEU A 35 -11.67 5.49 -4.26
C LEU A 35 -10.76 5.12 -5.44
N PHE A 36 -11.29 5.11 -6.67
CA PHE A 36 -10.52 4.85 -7.89
C PHE A 36 -9.52 5.96 -8.21
N SER A 37 -9.91 7.23 -8.11
CA SER A 37 -9.00 8.35 -8.36
C SER A 37 -7.89 8.43 -7.30
N ILE A 38 -8.20 8.10 -6.05
CA ILE A 38 -7.23 8.00 -4.95
C ILE A 38 -6.27 6.83 -5.21
N ALA A 39 -6.79 5.64 -5.51
CA ALA A 39 -5.98 4.46 -5.79
C ALA A 39 -4.99 4.71 -6.94
N ARG A 40 -5.45 5.31 -8.04
CA ARG A 40 -4.58 5.69 -9.17
C ARG A 40 -3.53 6.73 -8.81
N ARG A 41 -3.85 7.68 -7.93
CA ARG A 41 -2.92 8.75 -7.52
C ARG A 41 -1.75 8.20 -6.72
N TYR A 42 -2.01 7.18 -5.91
CA TYR A 42 -1.04 6.59 -4.99
C TYR A 42 -0.52 5.22 -5.43
N ASP A 43 -0.70 4.88 -6.71
CA ASP A 43 -0.23 3.62 -7.31
C ASP A 43 -0.63 2.37 -6.51
N THR A 44 -1.87 2.37 -6.00
CA THR A 44 -2.45 1.26 -5.23
C THR A 44 -3.77 0.83 -5.85
N THR A 45 -4.50 -0.07 -5.19
CA THR A 45 -5.78 -0.58 -5.68
C THR A 45 -6.94 -0.16 -4.78
N VAL A 46 -8.12 -0.02 -5.38
CA VAL A 46 -9.40 0.18 -4.67
C VAL A 46 -9.59 -0.91 -3.60
N SER A 47 -9.26 -2.17 -3.93
CA SER A 47 -9.39 -3.29 -2.99
C SER A 47 -8.45 -3.17 -1.80
N ALA A 48 -7.21 -2.69 -2.01
CA ALA A 48 -6.24 -2.53 -0.93
C ALA A 48 -6.68 -1.43 0.03
N ILE A 49 -7.06 -0.26 -0.50
CA ILE A 49 -7.61 0.86 0.31
C ILE A 49 -8.88 0.40 1.04
N ALA A 50 -9.82 -0.27 0.36
CA ALA A 50 -11.05 -0.74 0.98
C ALA A 50 -10.79 -1.76 2.09
N GLY A 51 -9.86 -2.68 1.88
CA GLY A 51 -9.49 -3.71 2.85
C GLY A 51 -8.90 -3.13 4.12
N ILE A 52 -7.89 -2.25 4.02
CA ILE A 52 -7.23 -1.68 5.19
C ILE A 52 -8.15 -0.75 5.99
N ASN A 53 -9.11 -0.09 5.33
CA ASN A 53 -10.08 0.79 5.97
C ASN A 53 -11.40 0.10 6.36
N SER A 54 -11.52 -1.21 6.17
CA SER A 54 -12.75 -1.97 6.45
C SER A 54 -14.01 -1.38 5.78
N LEU A 55 -13.87 -0.88 4.54
CA LEU A 55 -14.98 -0.28 3.81
C LEU A 55 -15.95 -1.36 3.34
N VAL A 56 -17.19 -1.30 3.85
CA VAL A 56 -18.27 -2.24 3.45
C VAL A 56 -18.67 -2.03 1.99
N ASN A 57 -18.73 -0.78 1.54
CA ASN A 57 -19.01 -0.44 0.14
C ASN A 57 -17.91 0.51 -0.40
N PRO A 58 -16.97 0.00 -1.22
CA PRO A 58 -15.88 0.81 -1.79
C PRO A 58 -16.33 1.95 -2.71
N ASN A 59 -17.58 1.95 -3.16
CA ASN A 59 -18.15 3.01 -3.99
C ASN A 59 -18.69 4.20 -3.18
N ILE A 60 -18.71 4.09 -1.84
CA ILE A 60 -19.22 5.13 -0.96
C ILE A 60 -18.09 5.59 -0.02
N ILE A 61 -17.63 6.82 -0.24
CA ILE A 61 -16.73 7.55 0.66
C ILE A 61 -17.25 8.97 0.83
N TYR A 62 -16.92 9.60 1.96
CA TYR A 62 -17.41 10.93 2.31
C TYR A 62 -16.27 11.94 2.34
N VAL A 63 -16.56 13.18 1.91
CA VAL A 63 -15.61 14.30 2.08
C VAL A 63 -15.27 14.47 3.56
N GLY A 64 -13.98 14.64 3.86
CA GLY A 64 -13.48 14.71 5.24
C GLY A 64 -13.22 13.35 5.89
N GLN A 65 -13.59 12.24 5.26
CA GLN A 65 -13.24 10.91 5.74
C GLN A 65 -11.72 10.70 5.66
N VAL A 66 -11.13 10.15 6.72
CA VAL A 66 -9.71 9.77 6.72
C VAL A 66 -9.59 8.32 6.26
N LEU A 67 -8.74 8.08 5.27
CA LEU A 67 -8.43 6.76 4.73
C LEU A 67 -6.94 6.47 4.90
N LEU A 68 -6.61 5.25 5.32
CA LEU A 68 -5.28 4.68 5.21
C LEU A 68 -5.01 4.25 3.77
N ILE A 69 -3.90 4.71 3.21
CA ILE A 69 -3.48 4.41 1.85
C ILE A 69 -2.19 3.56 1.95
N PRO A 70 -2.20 2.32 1.41
CA PRO A 70 -1.02 1.44 1.37
C PRO A 70 -0.06 1.77 0.24
#